data_AF-A0A9W9ZPD1-F1
#
_entry.id   AF-A0A9W9ZPD1-F1
#
_cell.length_a   1.000
_cell.length_b   1.000
_cell.length_c   1.000
_cell.angle_alpha   90.00
_cell.angle_beta   90.00
_cell.angle_gamma   90.00
#
_symmetry.space_group_name_H-M   'P 1'
#
loop_
_entity.id
_entity.type
_entity.pdbx_description
1 polymer ?
#
loop_
_entity_poly.entity_id
_entity_poly.type
_entity_poly.pdbx_seq_one_letter_code
_entity_poly.pdbx_strand_id
1 'polypeptide(L)'
;MSKRGILERLDAGEVIIGDGGFLFCMEKRGYVKAGVWTPEATVEHPEAVRQLHREFLRAGADVMQTFTFYASDDKLQNRGNTASEKIGCEAHQSSCV
;
A
#
# COMPACT_ATOMS: atom_id res chain seq x y z
N MET A 1 -6.87 13.54 24.57
CA MET A 1 -7.34 14.40 23.46
C MET A 1 -7.46 13.56 22.22
N SER A 2 -8.55 13.67 21.44
CA SER A 2 -8.56 13.05 20.11
C SER A 2 -7.54 13.76 19.23
N LYS A 3 -6.85 13.02 18.37
CA LYS A 3 -5.98 13.63 17.37
C LYS A 3 -6.84 14.44 16.40
N ARG A 4 -6.35 15.61 15.99
CA ARG A 4 -6.97 16.42 14.93
C ARG A 4 -7.06 15.61 13.64
N GLY A 5 -8.14 15.79 12.88
CA GLY A 5 -8.32 15.17 11.57
C GLY A 5 -7.35 15.75 10.53
N ILE A 6 -7.15 15.03 9.43
CA ILE A 6 -6.24 15.48 8.35
C ILE A 6 -6.64 16.84 7.78
N LEU A 7 -7.95 17.06 7.56
CA LEU A 7 -8.48 18.33 7.03
C LEU A 7 -8.23 19.49 7.99
N GLU A 8 -8.44 19.28 9.29
CA GLU A 8 -8.19 20.30 10.32
C GLU A 8 -6.71 20.68 10.43
N ARG A 9 -5.80 19.71 10.21
CA ARG A 9 -4.35 19.97 10.18
C ARG A 9 -3.97 20.80 8.96
N LEU A 10 -4.51 20.46 7.78
CA LEU A 10 -4.27 21.20 6.54
C LEU A 10 -4.80 22.63 6.61
N ASP A 11 -6.02 22.84 7.13
CA ASP A 11 -6.62 24.17 7.31
C ASP A 11 -5.81 25.05 8.29
N ALA A 12 -5.14 24.42 9.26
CA ALA A 12 -4.24 25.09 10.19
C ALA A 12 -2.86 25.46 9.58
N GLY A 13 -2.62 25.17 8.30
CA GLY A 13 -1.36 25.43 7.61
C GLY A 13 -0.23 24.46 7.98
N GLU A 14 -0.56 23.29 8.54
CA GLU A 14 0.42 22.27 8.88
C GLU A 14 0.98 21.61 7.61
N VAL A 15 2.30 21.39 7.57
CA VAL A 15 2.92 20.58 6.52
C VAL A 15 2.69 19.11 6.85
N ILE A 16 2.04 18.40 5.93
CA ILE A 16 1.77 16.96 6.03
C ILE A 16 2.70 16.19 5.11
N ILE A 17 3.38 15.18 5.64
CA ILE A 17 4.30 14.33 4.89
C ILE A 17 3.61 13.02 4.49
N GLY A 18 3.58 12.72 3.19
CA GLY A 18 3.17 11.43 2.67
C GLY A 18 4.26 10.36 2.81
N ASP A 19 3.92 9.11 2.51
CA ASP A 19 4.88 8.03 2.43
C ASP A 19 5.67 8.02 1.10
N GLY A 20 6.46 6.96 0.90
CA GLY A 20 7.32 6.81 -0.28
C GLY A 20 6.85 5.72 -1.23
N GLY A 21 7.67 5.43 -2.24
CA GLY A 21 7.34 4.47 -3.29
C GLY A 21 7.37 3.01 -2.82
N PHE A 22 6.18 2.44 -2.56
CA PHE A 22 6.02 1.01 -2.22
C PHE A 22 6.62 0.08 -3.26
N LEU A 23 6.27 0.27 -4.54
CA LEU A 23 6.66 -0.63 -5.62
C LEU A 23 8.18 -0.79 -5.72
N PHE A 24 8.93 0.31 -5.73
CA PHE A 24 10.38 0.27 -5.83
C PHE A 24 11.05 -0.34 -4.58
N CYS A 25 10.54 -0.06 -3.38
CA CYS A 25 11.07 -0.64 -2.16
C CYS A 25 10.82 -2.16 -2.09
N MET A 26 9.63 -2.61 -2.50
CA MET A 26 9.27 -4.03 -2.53
C MET A 26 10.02 -4.79 -3.64
N GLU A 27 10.23 -4.17 -4.80
CA GLU A 27 11.00 -4.76 -5.91
C GLU A 27 12.47 -4.96 -5.54
N LYS A 28 13.10 -3.96 -4.90
CA LYS A 28 14.48 -4.07 -4.40
C LYS A 28 14.66 -5.18 -3.35
N ARG A 29 13.59 -5.56 -2.65
CA ARG A 29 13.56 -6.64 -1.66
C ARG A 29 13.20 -8.00 -2.26
N GLY A 30 12.86 -8.05 -3.55
CA GLY A 30 12.50 -9.27 -4.26
C GLY A 30 11.07 -9.75 -4.02
N TYR A 31 10.19 -8.92 -3.46
CA TYR A 31 8.80 -9.30 -3.17
C TYR A 31 7.85 -9.10 -4.35
N VAL A 32 8.15 -8.13 -5.23
CA VAL A 32 7.31 -7.81 -6.39
C VAL A 32 8.16 -7.59 -7.63
N LYS A 33 7.54 -7.72 -8.79
CA LYS A 33 8.07 -7.25 -10.06
C LYS A 33 7.11 -6.23 -10.63
N ALA A 34 7.61 -5.07 -11.06
CA ALA A 34 6.75 -4.04 -11.65
C ALA A 34 5.87 -4.60 -12.78
N GLY A 35 4.57 -4.39 -12.66
CA GLY A 35 3.56 -4.90 -13.60
C GLY A 35 2.44 -5.66 -12.89
N VAL A 36 2.01 -6.78 -13.47
CA VAL A 36 0.78 -7.49 -13.07
C VAL A 36 0.85 -8.13 -11.67
N TRP A 37 2.05 -8.35 -11.12
CA TRP A 37 2.30 -9.13 -9.90
C TRP A 37 2.49 -8.28 -8.63
N THR A 38 1.90 -7.08 -8.61
CA THR A 38 2.10 -6.11 -7.52
C THR A 38 1.18 -6.36 -6.31
N PRO A 39 -0.15 -6.55 -6.46
CA PRO A 39 -1.07 -6.66 -5.33
C PRO A 39 -1.00 -8.01 -4.57
N GLU A 40 -0.46 -9.06 -5.19
CA GLU A 40 -0.37 -10.40 -4.63
C GLU A 40 0.52 -10.44 -3.38
N ALA A 41 1.59 -9.64 -3.34
CA ALA A 41 2.49 -9.56 -2.20
C ALA A 41 1.80 -9.12 -0.91
N THR A 42 0.67 -8.43 -0.98
CA THR A 42 -0.16 -8.08 0.17
C THR A 42 -0.81 -9.30 0.83
N VAL A 43 -1.04 -10.36 0.07
CA VAL A 43 -1.60 -11.63 0.59
C VAL A 43 -0.53 -12.68 0.83
N GLU A 44 0.44 -12.79 -0.09
CA GLU A 44 1.51 -13.79 0.01
C GLU A 44 2.57 -13.39 1.06
N HIS A 45 2.80 -12.08 1.21
CA HIS A 45 3.86 -11.51 2.06
C HIS A 45 3.37 -10.32 2.92
N PRO A 46 2.28 -10.45 3.69
CA PRO A 46 1.69 -9.34 4.44
C PRO A 46 2.66 -8.70 5.44
N GLU A 47 3.56 -9.48 6.04
CA GLU A 47 4.56 -8.93 6.96
C GLU A 47 5.60 -8.04 6.28
N ALA A 48 5.94 -8.29 5.01
CA ALA A 48 6.83 -7.42 4.25
C ALA A 48 6.17 -6.07 3.96
N VAL A 49 4.89 -6.08 3.61
CA VAL A 49 4.08 -4.86 3.41
C VAL A 49 3.96 -4.08 4.73
N ARG A 50 3.63 -4.75 5.83
CA ARG A 50 3.57 -4.14 7.17
C ARG A 50 4.90 -3.57 7.62
N GLN A 51 6.00 -4.26 7.33
CA GLN A 51 7.34 -3.77 7.64
C GLN A 51 7.63 -2.47 6.91
N LEU A 52 7.31 -2.39 5.61
CA LEU A 52 7.53 -1.17 4.83
C LEU A 52 6.66 0.01 5.31
N HIS A 53 5.39 -0.23 5.67
CA HIS A 53 4.57 0.79 6.34
C HIS A 53 5.22 1.30 7.63
N ARG A 54 5.71 0.40 8.49
CA ARG A 54 6.41 0.79 9.73
C ARG A 54 7.67 1.60 9.46
N GLU A 55 8.37 1.35 8.37
CA GLU A 55 9.55 2.10 7.97
C GLU A 55 9.19 3.51 7.50
N PHE A 56 8.12 3.68 6.71
CA PHE A 56 7.63 5.02 6.35
C PHE A 56 7.13 5.80 7.55
N LEU A 57 6.43 5.15 8.48
CA LEU A 57 6.04 5.76 9.75
C LEU A 57 7.25 6.23 10.55
N ARG A 58 8.31 5.40 10.65
CA ARG A 58 9.56 5.78 11.33
C ARG A 58 10.33 6.88 10.61
N ALA A 59 10.21 6.97 9.29
CA ALA A 59 10.81 8.03 8.47
C ALA A 59 10.07 9.37 8.60
N GLY A 60 8.89 9.39 9.26
CA GLY A 60 8.14 10.61 9.54
C GLY A 60 6.91 10.82 8.67
N ALA A 61 6.40 9.79 7.97
CA ALA A 61 5.15 9.91 7.23
C ALA A 61 3.96 10.14 8.19
N ASP A 62 3.18 11.18 7.91
CA ASP A 62 1.92 11.50 8.58
C ASP A 62 0.75 10.70 8.02
N VAL A 63 0.81 10.40 6.72
CA VAL A 63 -0.22 9.69 5.97
C VAL A 63 0.46 8.62 5.13
N MET A 64 -0.10 7.40 5.14
CA MET A 64 0.38 6.28 4.36
C MET A 64 -0.71 5.81 3.40
N GLN A 65 -0.32 5.44 2.19
CA GLN A 65 -1.19 4.86 1.18
C GLN A 65 -1.21 3.34 1.31
N THR A 66 -2.39 2.73 1.18
CA THR A 66 -2.50 1.27 1.11
C THR A 66 -1.83 0.73 -0.14
N PHE A 67 -1.22 -0.46 -0.04
CA PHE A 67 -0.54 -1.10 -1.18
C PHE A 67 -1.53 -1.75 -2.17
N THR A 68 -2.38 -0.92 -2.79
CA THR A 68 -3.56 -1.37 -3.55
C THR A 68 -3.73 -0.66 -4.90
N PHE A 69 -2.71 0.06 -5.37
CA PHE A 69 -2.76 0.84 -6.63
C PHE A 69 -3.21 0.03 -7.86
N TYR A 70 -2.87 -1.27 -7.92
CA TYR A 70 -3.20 -2.16 -9.04
C TYR A 70 -4.23 -3.24 -8.66
N ALA A 71 -4.91 -3.08 -7.51
CA ALA A 71 -5.85 -4.06 -6.96
C ALA A 71 -7.31 -3.76 -7.34
N SER A 72 -7.58 -3.50 -8.63
CA SER A 72 -8.93 -3.38 -9.18
C SER A 72 -9.24 -4.56 -10.10
N ASP A 73 -10.53 -4.92 -10.22
CA ASP A 73 -10.96 -6.12 -10.98
C ASP A 73 -10.44 -6.12 -12.43
N ASP A 74 -10.51 -4.98 -13.12
CA ASP A 74 -10.02 -4.82 -14.50
C ASP A 74 -8.51 -5.03 -14.62
N LYS A 75 -7.77 -4.73 -13.56
CA LYS A 75 -6.30 -4.85 -13.49
C LYS A 75 -5.87 -6.24 -13.08
N LEU A 76 -6.60 -6.86 -12.15
CA LEU A 76 -6.37 -8.23 -11.68
C LEU A 76 -6.80 -9.30 -12.69
N GLN A 77 -7.66 -8.98 -13.66
CA GLN A 77 -8.05 -9.87 -14.77
C GLN A 77 -7.20 -9.64 -16.04
N ASN A 78 -6.34 -8.63 -16.05
CA ASN A 78 -5.59 -8.24 -17.23
C ASN A 78 -4.44 -9.23 -17.54
N ARG A 79 -4.18 -9.46 -18.84
CA ARG A 79 -3.05 -10.25 -19.38
C ARG A 79 -2.87 -11.66 -18.78
N GLY A 80 -3.97 -12.34 -18.43
CA GLY A 80 -3.92 -13.70 -17.90
C GLY A 80 -3.50 -13.77 -16.43
N ASN A 81 -3.57 -12.66 -15.70
CA ASN A 81 -3.45 -12.69 -14.25
C ASN A 81 -4.71 -13.37 -13.65
N THR A 82 -4.50 -14.39 -12.82
CA THR A 82 -5.54 -15.14 -12.10
C THR A 82 -5.61 -14.75 -10.62
N ALA A 83 -4.90 -13.69 -10.22
CA ALA A 83 -4.92 -13.18 -8.85
C ALA A 83 -6.34 -12.78 -8.41
N SER A 84 -7.18 -12.28 -9.32
CA SER A 84 -8.60 -12.04 -9.03
C SER A 84 -9.34 -13.30 -8.56
N GLU A 85 -8.99 -14.49 -9.07
CA GLU A 85 -9.61 -15.77 -8.70
C GLU A 85 -9.18 -16.26 -7.32
N LYS A 86 -7.97 -15.90 -6.88
CA LYS A 86 -7.37 -16.36 -5.61
C LYS A 86 -7.52 -15.36 -4.45
N ILE A 87 -7.44 -14.08 -4.76
CA ILE A 87 -7.20 -13.01 -3.79
C ILE A 87 -8.40 -12.04 -3.72
N GLY A 88 -9.11 -11.85 -4.84
CA GLY A 88 -10.21 -10.89 -4.96
C GLY A 88 -9.80 -9.44 -4.69
N CYS A 89 -10.70 -8.47 -4.93
CA CYS A 89 -10.45 -7.08 -4.52
C CYS A 89 -10.54 -6.87 -2.99
N GLU A 90 -11.08 -7.82 -2.22
CA GLU A 90 -11.28 -7.66 -0.78
C GLU A 90 -9.99 -7.77 0.07
N ALA A 91 -8.88 -8.21 -0.53
CA ALA A 91 -7.57 -8.32 0.12
C ALA A 91 -6.96 -6.98 0.59
N HIS A 92 -7.65 -5.86 0.40
CA HIS A 92 -7.27 -4.54 0.92
C HIS A 92 -7.01 -4.56 2.44
N GLN A 93 -7.73 -5.37 3.22
CA GLN A 93 -7.55 -5.40 4.68
C GLN A 93 -6.15 -5.85 5.12
N SER A 94 -5.48 -6.73 4.36
CA SER A 94 -4.11 -7.14 4.70
C SER A 94 -3.06 -6.08 4.34
N SER A 95 -3.41 -5.12 3.47
CA SER A 95 -2.56 -3.96 3.14
C SER A 95 -2.63 -2.86 4.19
N CYS A 96 -3.69 -2.83 4.99
CA CYS A 96 -3.86 -1.88 6.06
C CYS A 96 -3.04 -2.30 7.30
N VAL A 97 -2.38 -1.33 7.94
CA VAL A 97 -1.64 -1.50 9.20
C VAL A 97 -2.12 -0.49 10.22
#